data_AF-A0A8J4Q0C8-F1
#
_entry.id   AF-A0A8J4Q0C8-F1
#
_cell.length_a   1.000
_cell.length_b   1.000
_cell.length_c   1.000
_cell.angle_alpha   90.00
_cell.angle_beta   90.00
_cell.angle_gamma   90.00
#
_symmetry.space_group_name_H-M   'P 1'
#
loop_
_entity.id
_entity.type
_entity.pdbx_description
1 polymer ?
#
loop_
_entity_poly.entity_id
_entity_poly.type
_entity_poly.pdbx_seq_one_letter_code
_entity_poly.pdbx_strand_id
1 'polypeptide(L)'
;MIICISNCQSPLLKKGVYTIRQSFTDPTVCNKTGGTAFHINEEPSWQLGGYSSWVFKEDSGRLIVLSNDKFVISGELAPTFDQKACHTFYVNMMFEPSKIRGRIVKDLFPKTYNKTVDTNKWSFYQPTVDSSVWYGTGCNHVYWIKYNFPESPMVSVGIGANGRNLNLGMYGYFPWSNVIEMNIDIIDPLKK
;
A
#
# COMPACT_ATOMS: atom_id res chain seq x y z
N MET A 1 -20.49 -30.06 13.64
CA MET A 1 -20.55 -28.60 13.40
C MET A 1 -20.03 -28.36 11.99
N ILE A 2 -20.93 -28.15 11.03
CA ILE A 2 -20.59 -27.90 9.63
C ILE A 2 -20.43 -26.38 9.51
N ILE A 3 -19.21 -25.90 9.37
CA ILE A 3 -18.93 -24.50 9.08
C ILE A 3 -19.30 -24.30 7.61
N CYS A 4 -20.45 -23.66 7.35
CA CYS A 4 -20.78 -23.18 6.02
C CYS A 4 -19.76 -22.11 5.62
N ILE A 5 -18.78 -22.50 4.80
CA ILE A 5 -17.89 -21.59 4.08
C ILE A 5 -18.68 -21.09 2.85
N SER A 6 -19.78 -20.38 3.08
CA SER A 6 -20.63 -19.91 1.99
C SER A 6 -20.12 -18.57 1.45
N ASN A 7 -19.40 -18.70 0.35
CA ASN A 7 -19.47 -17.90 -0.87
C ASN A 7 -18.87 -16.49 -0.89
N CYS A 8 -17.71 -16.43 -1.58
CA CYS A 8 -17.45 -15.53 -2.70
C CYS A 8 -17.71 -14.04 -2.43
N GLN A 9 -16.87 -13.42 -1.61
CA GLN A 9 -16.54 -12.03 -1.92
C GLN A 9 -15.87 -12.02 -3.28
N SER A 10 -16.56 -11.49 -4.28
CA SER A 10 -15.92 -11.11 -5.55
C SER A 10 -14.69 -10.27 -5.22
N PRO A 11 -13.55 -10.48 -5.91
CA PRO A 11 -12.37 -9.67 -5.66
C PRO A 11 -12.77 -8.19 -5.77
N LEU A 12 -12.47 -7.43 -4.71
CA LEU A 12 -12.84 -6.02 -4.59
C LEU A 12 -12.31 -5.21 -5.77
N LEU A 13 -11.19 -5.65 -6.33
CA LEU A 13 -10.59 -5.12 -7.53
C LEU A 13 -10.91 -6.02 -8.71
N LYS A 14 -11.35 -5.42 -9.82
CA LYS A 14 -11.55 -6.12 -11.09
C LYS A 14 -10.25 -6.07 -11.89
N LYS A 15 -10.06 -7.01 -12.82
CA LYS A 15 -8.96 -6.96 -13.79
C LYS A 15 -8.94 -5.58 -14.47
N GLY A 16 -7.80 -4.90 -14.47
CA GLY A 16 -7.68 -3.55 -14.99
C GLY A 16 -6.46 -2.80 -14.47
N VAL A 17 -6.35 -1.54 -14.88
CA VAL A 17 -5.32 -0.61 -14.43
C VAL A 17 -5.98 0.49 -13.62
N TYR A 18 -5.46 0.72 -12.43
CA TYR A 18 -5.92 1.72 -11.47
C TYR A 18 -4.82 2.77 -11.28
N THR A 19 -5.22 4.01 -11.08
CA THR A 19 -4.31 5.04 -10.57
C THR A 19 -4.22 4.87 -9.06
N ILE A 20 -3.02 4.98 -8.52
CA ILE A 20 -2.81 4.98 -7.08
C ILE A 20 -2.02 6.21 -6.66
N ARG A 21 -2.31 6.70 -5.46
CA ARG A 21 -1.65 7.87 -4.87
C ARG A 21 -1.53 7.73 -3.35
N GLN A 22 -0.75 8.59 -2.74
CA GLN A 22 -0.70 8.74 -1.29
C GLN A 22 -2.09 8.98 -0.71
N SER A 23 -2.36 8.39 0.46
CA SER A 23 -3.64 8.60 1.14
C SER A 23 -3.63 9.93 1.89
N PHE A 24 -4.59 10.80 1.60
CA PHE A 24 -4.78 12.03 2.36
C PHE A 24 -5.70 11.78 3.55
N THR A 25 -5.39 12.39 4.68
CA THR A 25 -6.22 12.30 5.89
C THR A 25 -7.54 13.01 5.69
N ASP A 26 -8.63 12.33 6.03
CA ASP A 26 -9.92 12.95 6.28
C ASP A 26 -10.07 13.19 7.81
N PRO A 27 -10.04 14.46 8.27
CA PRO A 27 -10.07 14.79 9.69
C PRO A 27 -11.38 14.39 10.38
N THR A 28 -12.43 14.08 9.63
CA THR A 28 -13.72 13.64 10.19
C THR A 28 -13.68 12.18 10.66
N VAL A 29 -12.75 11.39 10.11
CA VAL A 29 -12.62 9.95 10.38
C VAL A 29 -11.25 9.52 10.91
N CYS A 30 -10.23 10.39 10.88
CA CYS A 30 -8.87 10.08 11.35
C CYS A 30 -8.20 11.33 11.94
N ASN A 31 -7.39 11.18 12.99
CA ASN A 31 -6.57 12.26 13.58
C ASN A 31 -5.08 12.14 13.24
N LYS A 32 -4.68 11.13 12.45
CA LYS A 32 -3.29 10.95 12.02
C LYS A 32 -2.98 11.81 10.82
N THR A 33 -1.71 12.17 10.66
CA THR A 33 -1.23 12.81 9.42
C THR A 33 -1.27 11.80 8.25
N GLY A 34 -1.40 12.34 7.04
CA GLY A 34 -1.41 11.59 5.79
C GLY A 34 -0.55 12.29 4.76
N GLY A 35 -0.77 11.98 3.48
CA GLY A 35 -0.02 12.58 2.38
C GLY A 35 1.28 11.85 2.05
N THR A 36 1.43 10.61 2.52
CA THR A 36 2.57 9.73 2.23
C THR A 36 2.06 8.42 1.63
N ALA A 37 2.76 7.89 0.64
CA ALA A 37 2.45 6.58 0.07
C ALA A 37 3.23 5.48 0.79
N PHE A 38 4.51 5.75 1.08
CA PHE A 38 5.37 4.90 1.88
C PHE A 38 6.04 5.71 3.00
N HIS A 39 6.08 5.15 4.19
CA HIS A 39 6.77 5.71 5.35
C HIS A 39 7.67 4.66 5.97
N ILE A 40 8.86 5.07 6.39
CA ILE A 40 9.86 4.18 6.98
C ILE A 40 9.97 4.60 8.44
N ASN A 41 9.66 3.69 9.36
CA ASN A 41 9.52 3.96 10.79
C ASN A 41 10.88 4.07 11.50
N GLU A 42 11.83 4.80 10.92
CA GLU A 42 13.15 5.03 11.49
C GLU A 42 13.70 6.40 11.09
N GLU A 43 14.81 6.76 11.75
CA GLU A 43 15.61 7.91 11.36
C GLU A 43 16.04 7.80 9.90
N PRO A 44 16.04 8.92 9.15
CA PRO A 44 16.36 8.88 7.74
C PRO A 44 17.77 8.32 7.50
N SER A 45 17.86 7.25 6.71
CA SER A 45 19.14 6.61 6.40
C SER A 45 19.74 7.15 5.11
N TRP A 46 21.07 7.07 4.99
CA TRP A 46 21.77 7.48 3.77
C TRP A 46 21.42 6.58 2.57
N GLN A 47 21.05 5.31 2.78
CA GLN A 47 20.57 4.44 1.71
C GLN A 47 19.25 4.94 1.08
N LEU A 48 18.52 5.77 1.83
CA LEU A 48 17.26 6.39 1.43
C LEU A 48 17.45 7.88 1.11
N GLY A 49 18.70 8.34 0.93
CA GLY A 49 19.00 9.75 0.66
C GLY A 49 18.69 10.70 1.83
N GLY A 50 18.54 10.19 3.05
CA GLY A 50 18.15 11.00 4.21
C GLY A 50 16.65 11.31 4.26
N TYR A 51 15.80 10.49 3.62
CA TYR A 51 14.33 10.63 3.68
C TYR A 51 13.66 9.39 4.28
N SER A 52 12.59 9.61 5.05
CA SER A 52 11.75 8.55 5.65
C SER A 52 10.34 8.48 5.06
N SER A 53 10.05 9.29 4.05
CA SER A 53 8.70 9.44 3.52
C SER A 53 8.69 9.68 2.02
N TRP A 54 7.85 8.93 1.31
CA TRP A 54 7.83 8.85 -0.14
C TRP A 54 6.40 8.93 -0.69
N VAL A 55 6.25 9.57 -1.85
CA VAL A 55 5.00 9.66 -2.63
C VAL A 55 5.25 9.23 -4.06
N PHE A 56 4.19 8.87 -4.79
CA PHE A 56 4.30 8.67 -6.23
C PHE A 56 4.50 10.02 -6.91
N LYS A 57 5.66 10.21 -7.53
CA LYS A 57 6.01 11.43 -8.26
C LYS A 57 5.00 11.66 -9.37
N GLU A 58 4.44 12.87 -9.43
CA GLU A 58 3.49 13.30 -10.48
C GLU A 58 2.30 12.32 -10.67
N ASP A 59 1.81 11.73 -9.57
CA ASP A 59 0.74 10.72 -9.60
C ASP A 59 1.03 9.54 -10.57
N SER A 60 2.31 9.18 -10.72
CA SER A 60 2.76 8.10 -11.61
C SER A 60 2.40 6.70 -11.11
N GLY A 61 1.86 6.58 -9.90
CA GLY A 61 1.52 5.31 -9.27
C GLY A 61 0.44 4.54 -10.04
N ARG A 62 0.70 3.26 -10.32
CA ARG A 62 -0.23 2.35 -10.97
C ARG A 62 -0.41 1.08 -10.16
N LEU A 63 -1.64 0.59 -10.12
CA LEU A 63 -1.98 -0.76 -9.67
C LEU A 63 -2.59 -1.52 -10.84
N ILE A 64 -1.99 -2.64 -11.22
CA ILE A 64 -2.44 -3.48 -12.32
C ILE A 64 -2.95 -4.80 -11.76
N VAL A 65 -4.25 -5.06 -11.89
CA VAL A 65 -4.87 -6.32 -11.49
C VAL A 65 -4.82 -7.30 -12.66
N LEU A 66 -4.18 -8.44 -12.43
CA LEU A 66 -3.98 -9.52 -13.39
C LEU A 66 -5.19 -10.47 -13.41
N SER A 67 -5.23 -11.40 -14.36
CA SER A 67 -6.36 -12.34 -14.53
C SER A 67 -6.46 -13.43 -13.46
N ASN A 68 -5.46 -13.55 -12.58
CA ASN A 68 -5.39 -14.53 -11.50
C ASN A 68 -5.51 -13.87 -10.12
N ASP A 69 -6.17 -12.72 -10.05
CA ASP A 69 -6.35 -11.89 -8.85
C ASP A 69 -5.03 -11.42 -8.20
N LYS A 70 -3.87 -11.68 -8.81
CA LYS A 70 -2.62 -11.02 -8.46
C LYS A 70 -2.69 -9.57 -8.90
N PHE A 71 -1.91 -8.71 -8.26
CA PHE A 71 -1.72 -7.36 -8.76
C PHE A 71 -0.28 -6.90 -8.62
N VAL A 72 0.07 -5.91 -9.43
CA VAL A 72 1.37 -5.24 -9.38
C VAL A 72 1.15 -3.78 -9.02
N ILE A 73 1.90 -3.28 -8.06
CA ILE A 73 2.04 -1.85 -7.78
C ILE A 73 3.36 -1.38 -8.39
N SER A 74 3.30 -0.29 -9.14
CA SER A 74 4.48 0.30 -9.74
C SER A 74 4.41 1.82 -9.84
N GLY A 75 5.54 2.50 -9.81
CA GLY A 75 5.61 3.94 -10.04
C GLY A 75 6.94 4.54 -9.60
N GLU A 76 7.22 5.77 -10.04
CA GLU A 76 8.37 6.53 -9.54
C GLU A 76 7.99 7.15 -8.20
N LEU A 77 8.86 6.96 -7.21
CA LEU A 77 8.78 7.53 -5.88
C LEU A 77 9.75 8.70 -5.75
N ALA A 78 9.27 9.77 -5.13
CA ALA A 78 10.07 10.89 -4.71
C ALA A 78 9.80 11.22 -3.24
N PRO A 79 10.74 11.89 -2.53
CA PRO A 79 10.53 12.28 -1.15
C PRO A 79 9.31 13.18 -0.99
N THR A 80 8.49 12.92 0.02
CA THR A 80 7.21 13.64 0.24
C THR A 80 7.37 15.16 0.28
N PHE A 81 8.41 15.64 0.97
CA PHE A 81 8.64 17.07 1.20
C PHE A 81 9.63 17.70 0.21
N ASP A 82 10.20 16.91 -0.72
CA ASP A 82 11.12 17.38 -1.75
C ASP A 82 11.04 16.48 -3.00
N GLN A 83 9.94 16.61 -3.75
CA GLN A 83 9.72 15.79 -4.96
C GLN A 83 10.69 16.12 -6.11
N LYS A 84 11.50 17.19 -5.98
CA LYS A 84 12.54 17.57 -6.93
C LYS A 84 13.92 17.00 -6.55
N ALA A 85 14.04 16.34 -5.40
CA ALA A 85 15.25 15.66 -4.99
C ALA A 85 15.70 14.66 -6.06
N CYS A 86 17.02 14.53 -6.24
CA CYS A 86 17.57 13.52 -7.13
C CYS A 86 17.50 12.10 -6.54
N HIS A 87 17.26 11.96 -5.23
CA HIS A 87 17.10 10.67 -4.56
C HIS A 87 15.70 10.13 -4.82
N THR A 88 15.55 9.30 -5.86
CA THR A 88 14.27 8.70 -6.25
C THR A 88 14.35 7.17 -6.25
N PHE A 89 13.20 6.51 -6.28
CA PHE A 89 13.11 5.06 -6.46
C PHE A 89 12.03 4.76 -7.49
N TYR A 90 12.14 3.65 -8.21
CA TYR A 90 11.03 3.03 -8.91
C TYR A 90 10.57 1.82 -8.11
N VAL A 91 9.35 1.84 -7.60
CA VAL A 91 8.75 0.69 -6.93
C VAL A 91 8.18 -0.27 -7.96
N ASN A 92 8.41 -1.56 -7.77
CA ASN A 92 7.70 -2.63 -8.45
C ASN A 92 7.44 -3.76 -7.45
N MET A 93 6.19 -3.94 -7.04
CA MET A 93 5.79 -4.93 -6.05
C MET A 93 4.64 -5.76 -6.58
N MET A 94 4.83 -7.08 -6.63
CA MET A 94 3.77 -8.01 -6.99
C MET A 94 3.17 -8.62 -5.74
N PHE A 95 1.85 -8.74 -5.74
CA PHE A 95 1.05 -9.28 -4.65
C PHE A 95 0.15 -10.39 -5.16
N GLU A 96 -0.05 -11.39 -4.32
CA GLU A 96 -0.99 -12.49 -4.56
C GLU A 96 -2.02 -12.61 -3.44
N PRO A 97 -3.23 -13.11 -3.73
CA PRO A 97 -4.24 -13.30 -2.71
C PRO A 97 -3.73 -14.18 -1.58
N SER A 98 -3.93 -13.74 -0.33
CA SER A 98 -3.60 -14.54 0.84
C SER A 98 -4.79 -15.36 1.30
N LYS A 99 -4.54 -16.62 1.66
CA LYS A 99 -5.53 -17.50 2.29
C LYS A 99 -5.70 -17.22 3.78
N ILE A 100 -4.71 -16.56 4.38
CA ILE A 100 -4.71 -16.21 5.79
C ILE A 100 -5.34 -14.83 5.92
N ARG A 101 -6.09 -14.59 6.98
CA ARG A 101 -6.53 -13.23 7.31
C ARG A 101 -5.42 -12.55 8.08
N GLY A 102 -4.93 -11.43 7.56
CA GLY A 102 -3.88 -10.66 8.21
C GLY A 102 -4.38 -9.91 9.42
N ARG A 103 -3.44 -9.44 10.24
CA ARG A 103 -3.74 -8.48 11.30
C ARG A 103 -4.35 -7.24 10.66
N ILE A 104 -5.57 -6.91 11.08
CA ILE A 104 -6.25 -5.67 10.68
C ILE A 104 -5.67 -4.54 11.50
N VAL A 105 -5.06 -3.56 10.82
CA VAL A 105 -4.62 -2.32 11.46
C VAL A 105 -5.74 -1.31 11.35
N LYS A 106 -6.17 -0.79 12.51
CA LYS A 106 -7.32 0.11 12.61
C LYS A 106 -6.86 1.52 12.95
N ASP A 107 -6.58 2.30 11.91
CA ASP A 107 -6.00 3.65 12.03
C ASP A 107 -7.02 4.80 11.94
N LEU A 108 -8.30 4.47 11.74
CA LEU A 108 -9.41 5.42 11.75
C LEU A 108 -9.99 5.51 13.16
N PHE A 109 -10.81 6.51 13.43
CA PHE A 109 -11.56 6.58 14.68
C PHE A 109 -12.38 5.30 14.90
N PRO A 110 -12.42 4.75 16.13
CA PRO A 110 -13.18 3.54 16.41
C PRO A 110 -14.63 3.57 15.93
N LYS A 111 -15.30 4.73 16.05
CA LYS A 111 -16.67 4.95 15.57
C LYS A 111 -16.86 4.70 14.07
N THR A 112 -15.82 4.89 13.26
CA THR A 112 -15.86 4.74 11.80
C THR A 112 -16.00 3.28 11.39
N TYR A 113 -15.34 2.36 12.11
CA TYR A 113 -15.42 0.92 11.88
C TYR A 113 -16.77 0.30 12.25
N ASN A 114 -17.54 0.95 13.12
CA ASN A 114 -18.85 0.43 13.53
C ASN A 114 -19.98 0.87 12.59
N LYS A 115 -19.74 1.88 11.73
CA LYS A 115 -20.79 2.51 10.90
C LYS A 115 -20.50 2.44 9.41
N THR A 116 -19.26 2.70 9.01
CA THR A 116 -18.94 3.00 7.61
C THR A 116 -17.95 1.99 7.01
N VAL A 117 -17.02 1.49 7.82
CA VAL A 117 -15.96 0.58 7.37
C VAL A 117 -16.22 -0.83 7.91
N ASP A 118 -16.59 -1.75 7.02
CA ASP A 118 -16.71 -3.18 7.35
C ASP A 118 -15.42 -3.92 6.96
N THR A 119 -14.59 -4.23 7.96
CA THR A 119 -13.30 -4.91 7.74
C THR A 119 -13.45 -6.37 7.34
N ASN A 120 -14.66 -6.94 7.38
CA ASN A 120 -14.92 -8.27 6.81
C ASN A 120 -15.02 -8.24 5.29
N LYS A 121 -15.17 -7.06 4.68
CA LYS A 121 -15.17 -6.86 3.22
C LYS A 121 -13.78 -6.59 2.65
N TRP A 122 -12.75 -6.58 3.49
CA TRP A 122 -11.39 -6.36 3.04
C TRP A 122 -10.80 -7.64 2.46
N SER A 123 -10.10 -7.50 1.34
CA SER A 123 -9.30 -8.56 0.74
C SER A 123 -7.86 -8.49 1.26
N PHE A 124 -7.22 -9.64 1.44
CA PHE A 124 -5.86 -9.72 1.97
C PHE A 124 -4.93 -10.31 0.92
N TYR A 125 -3.73 -9.73 0.84
CA TYR A 125 -2.71 -10.10 -0.12
C TYR A 125 -1.36 -10.20 0.56
N GLN A 126 -0.47 -10.99 -0.01
CA GLN A 126 0.92 -11.09 0.41
C GLN A 126 1.83 -10.74 -0.77
N PRO A 127 2.95 -10.04 -0.56
CA PRO A 127 3.89 -9.77 -1.62
C PRO A 127 4.65 -11.04 -2.02
N THR A 128 5.00 -11.15 -3.29
CA THR A 128 5.88 -12.21 -3.78
C THR A 128 7.33 -11.74 -3.67
N VAL A 129 8.16 -12.46 -2.92
CA VAL A 129 9.56 -12.11 -2.60
C VAL A 129 10.37 -11.84 -3.87
N ASP A 130 10.30 -12.74 -4.85
CA ASP A 130 11.19 -12.72 -6.03
C ASP A 130 10.88 -11.59 -7.02
N SER A 131 9.73 -10.92 -6.87
CA SER A 131 9.25 -9.90 -7.81
C SER A 131 8.97 -8.55 -7.16
N SER A 132 9.29 -8.39 -5.86
CA SER A 132 9.05 -7.15 -5.13
C SER A 132 10.35 -6.44 -4.79
N VAL A 133 10.55 -5.27 -5.38
CA VAL A 133 11.81 -4.52 -5.28
C VAL A 133 11.59 -3.03 -5.50
N TRP A 134 12.40 -2.20 -4.83
CA TRP A 134 12.58 -0.81 -5.22
C TRP A 134 13.93 -0.66 -5.91
N TYR A 135 13.90 -0.15 -7.14
CA TYR A 135 15.09 0.18 -7.88
C TYR A 135 15.42 1.64 -7.61
N GLY A 136 16.58 1.92 -7.03
CA GLY A 136 17.04 3.29 -6.92
C GLY A 136 17.19 3.93 -8.29
N THR A 137 16.80 5.19 -8.39
CA THR A 137 16.90 6.01 -9.59
C THR A 137 17.54 7.36 -9.23
N GLY A 138 17.98 8.13 -10.23
CA GLY A 138 18.70 9.39 -9.97
C GLY A 138 19.96 9.19 -9.11
N CYS A 139 20.06 9.91 -7.99
CA CYS A 139 21.14 9.78 -7.03
C CYS A 139 21.17 8.42 -6.30
N ASN A 140 20.06 7.67 -6.30
CA ASN A 140 19.99 6.33 -5.71
C ASN A 140 20.30 5.20 -6.69
N HIS A 141 20.72 5.47 -7.93
CA HIS A 141 20.79 4.46 -9.02
C HIS A 141 21.59 3.17 -8.72
N VAL A 142 22.44 3.17 -7.69
CA VAL A 142 23.20 1.98 -7.25
C VAL A 142 22.52 1.15 -6.15
N TYR A 143 21.41 1.62 -5.56
CA TYR A 143 20.76 0.98 -4.42
C TYR A 143 19.48 0.26 -4.80
N TRP A 144 19.35 -1.00 -4.40
CA TRP A 144 18.13 -1.77 -4.56
C TRP A 144 17.61 -2.21 -3.20
N ILE A 145 16.33 -1.96 -2.93
CA ILE A 145 15.67 -2.45 -1.72
C ILE A 145 14.95 -3.74 -2.13
N LYS A 146 15.59 -4.87 -1.82
CA LYS A 146 14.95 -6.17 -1.91
C LYS A 146 14.32 -6.48 -0.57
N TYR A 147 13.06 -6.87 -0.63
CA TYR A 147 12.37 -7.30 0.56
C TYR A 147 12.77 -8.72 0.91
N ASN A 148 13.11 -8.93 2.18
CA ASN A 148 13.12 -10.25 2.77
C ASN A 148 11.86 -10.33 3.63
N PHE A 149 10.94 -11.21 3.27
CA PHE A 149 9.68 -11.40 3.98
C PHE A 149 9.76 -12.68 4.82
N PRO A 150 10.51 -12.70 5.94
CA PRO A 150 10.64 -13.90 6.76
C PRO A 150 9.28 -14.33 7.33
N GLU A 151 8.39 -13.36 7.54
CA GLU A 151 6.97 -13.54 7.80
C GLU A 151 6.23 -12.86 6.65
N SER A 152 5.29 -13.56 5.98
CA SER A 152 4.54 -13.01 4.84
C SER A 152 3.77 -11.75 5.27
N PRO A 153 4.25 -10.52 4.98
CA PRO A 153 3.52 -9.34 5.39
C PRO A 153 2.21 -9.30 4.62
N MET A 154 1.18 -8.84 5.30
CA MET A 154 -0.16 -8.86 4.76
C MET A 154 -0.60 -7.45 4.45
N VAL A 155 -1.01 -7.27 3.21
CA VAL A 155 -1.65 -6.06 2.73
C VAL A 155 -3.15 -6.25 2.78
N SER A 156 -3.85 -5.26 3.32
CA SER A 156 -5.32 -5.19 3.27
C SER A 156 -5.76 -4.21 2.19
N VAL A 157 -6.79 -4.59 1.43
CA VAL A 157 -7.39 -3.78 0.38
C VAL A 157 -8.89 -3.68 0.66
N GLY A 158 -9.40 -2.46 0.72
CA GLY A 158 -10.73 -2.22 1.25
C GLY A 158 -11.11 -0.76 1.31
N ILE A 159 -12.42 -0.49 1.45
CA ILE A 159 -12.90 0.83 1.84
C ILE A 159 -12.36 1.14 3.25
N GLY A 160 -11.64 2.25 3.37
CA GLY A 160 -10.97 2.68 4.60
C GLY A 160 -9.78 1.84 5.02
N ALA A 161 -9.30 0.91 4.17
CA ALA A 161 -8.15 0.07 4.50
C ALA A 161 -6.86 0.90 4.68
N ASN A 162 -6.68 1.98 3.90
CA ASN A 162 -5.52 2.87 4.01
C ASN A 162 -5.34 3.54 5.39
N GLY A 163 -6.35 3.51 6.26
CA GLY A 163 -6.25 4.08 7.60
C GLY A 163 -6.21 5.61 7.67
N ARG A 164 -6.53 6.32 6.58
CA ARG A 164 -6.51 7.80 6.51
C ARG A 164 -7.84 8.42 6.10
N ASN A 165 -8.64 7.72 5.28
CA ASN A 165 -9.92 8.21 4.78
C ASN A 165 -10.92 7.06 4.52
N LEU A 166 -12.05 7.35 3.87
CA LEU A 166 -13.09 6.37 3.50
C LEU A 166 -13.03 5.93 2.04
N ASN A 167 -11.94 6.20 1.33
CA ASN A 167 -11.77 5.77 -0.05
C ASN A 167 -11.49 4.27 -0.12
N LEU A 168 -11.58 3.71 -1.33
CA LEU A 168 -10.95 2.43 -1.62
C LEU A 168 -9.44 2.62 -1.48
N GLY A 169 -8.83 1.84 -0.60
CA GLY A 169 -7.42 2.01 -0.29
C GLY A 169 -6.73 0.70 0.02
N MET A 170 -5.44 0.84 0.29
CA MET A 170 -4.54 -0.26 0.57
C MET A 170 -3.63 0.12 1.72
N TYR A 171 -3.37 -0.86 2.58
CA TYR A 171 -2.49 -0.71 3.73
C TYR A 171 -1.63 -1.95 3.95
N GLY A 172 -0.34 -1.75 4.21
CA GLY A 172 0.60 -2.83 4.49
C GLY A 172 1.79 -2.39 5.33
N TYR A 173 2.40 -3.37 6.00
CA TYR A 173 3.66 -3.23 6.71
C TYR A 173 4.64 -4.25 6.19
N PHE A 174 5.81 -3.81 5.76
CA PHE A 174 6.83 -4.66 5.15
C PHE A 174 8.08 -4.68 6.01
N PRO A 175 8.50 -5.85 6.54
CA PRO A 175 9.80 -5.97 7.18
C PRO A 175 10.90 -5.85 6.11
N TRP A 176 11.90 -5.05 6.43
CA TRP A 176 13.18 -4.96 5.73
C TRP A 176 14.29 -4.98 6.80
N SER A 177 15.34 -4.14 6.74
CA SER A 177 16.11 -3.80 7.95
C SER A 177 15.20 -3.14 8.99
N ASN A 178 14.18 -2.41 8.49
CA ASN A 178 13.25 -1.57 9.24
C ASN A 178 11.82 -1.88 8.80
N VAL A 179 10.82 -1.20 9.38
CA VAL A 179 9.41 -1.31 8.94
C VAL A 179 9.09 -0.24 7.90
N ILE A 180 8.67 -0.69 6.70
CA ILE A 180 8.07 0.18 5.67
C ILE A 180 6.54 0.07 5.78
N GLU A 181 5.89 1.16 6.16
CA GLU A 181 4.44 1.33 6.11
C GLU A 181 4.01 1.82 4.72
N MET A 182 2.90 1.29 4.21
CA MET A 182 2.28 1.70 2.95
C MET A 182 0.85 2.14 3.20
N ASN A 183 0.47 3.34 2.72
CA ASN A 183 -0.88 3.89 2.82
C ASN A 183 -1.31 4.50 1.48
N ILE A 184 -2.10 3.78 0.69
CA ILE A 184 -2.40 4.16 -0.69
C ILE A 184 -3.92 4.27 -0.94
N ASP A 185 -4.33 5.34 -1.63
CA ASP A 185 -5.66 5.46 -2.23
C ASP A 185 -5.66 4.79 -3.62
N ILE A 186 -6.68 4.00 -3.91
CA ILE A 186 -6.90 3.36 -5.21
C ILE A 186 -8.05 4.05 -5.93
N ILE A 187 -7.75 4.63 -7.09
CA ILE A 187 -8.70 5.36 -7.92
C ILE A 187 -9.18 4.46 -9.05
N ASP A 188 -10.46 4.08 -8.99
CA ASP A 188 -11.12 3.29 -10.02
C ASP A 188 -11.47 4.18 -11.23
N PRO A 189 -10.87 3.96 -12.42
CA PRO A 189 -11.12 4.80 -13.58
C PRO A 189 -12.57 4.73 -14.08
N LEU A 190 -13.34 3.72 -13.66
CA LEU A 190 -14.74 3.54 -14.04
C LEU A 190 -15.71 4.32 -13.13
N LYS A 191 -15.24 4.84 -11.99
CA LYS A 191 -16.06 5.64 -11.06
C LYS A 191 -15.69 7.11 -11.21
N LYS A 192 -16.44 7.83 -12.05
CA LYS A 192 -16.42 9.29 -12.15
C LYS A 192 -17.54 9.89 -11.31
#